data_AF-A0A075LP25-F1
#
_entry.id   AF-A0A075LP25-F1
#
_cell.length_a   1.000
_cell.length_b   1.000
_cell.length_c   1.000
_cell.angle_alpha   90.00
_cell.angle_beta   90.00
_cell.angle_gamma   90.00
#
_symmetry.space_group_name_H-M   'P 1'
#
loop_
_entity.id
_entity.type
_entity.pdbx_description
1 polymer ?
#
loop_
_entity_poly.entity_id
_entity_poly.type
_entity_poly.pdbx_seq_one_letter_code
_entity_poly.pdbx_strand_id
1 'polypeptide(L)'
;MAQSTKLWQSIETENYFPELKVSASDLKKYEDQRGILLPSLYKSHLIEKNGGRPVLNSLPTDVPTTWAYDYANVYLIFGLRDEEGILDTDYLVKEWEFPAKKIVIFAMSEDTAFYYFDYSSKNENPSVKIFEPEGNLKGHLVADNYEEFIANLYQEDSYDFSDETDAANLEEQQKWSDTKIFDKYIEEDNLEELLHGIIFYSTSDDYDWVTEKIIDLSKSNHSDIRIRAAELLLDIVEYSSEEVDSKLLMKAIVIYDRDNDPDVKSYMEDIKENMQ
;
A
#
# COMPACT_ATOMS: atom_id res chain seq x y z
N MET A 1 20.49 -24.19 -19.38
CA MET A 1 19.23 -24.77 -18.89
C MET A 1 18.68 -23.77 -17.89
N ALA A 2 17.76 -22.91 -18.31
CA ALA A 2 17.16 -21.91 -17.41
C ALA A 2 16.17 -22.65 -16.50
N GLN A 3 16.35 -22.53 -15.19
CA GLN A 3 15.33 -22.96 -14.24
C GLN A 3 14.04 -22.20 -14.55
N SER A 4 12.95 -22.92 -14.73
CA SER A 4 11.61 -22.33 -14.86
C SER A 4 11.21 -21.81 -13.48
N THR A 5 11.64 -20.60 -13.13
CA THR A 5 11.20 -19.93 -11.92
C THR A 5 9.71 -19.62 -12.07
N LYS A 6 8.90 -20.05 -11.10
CA LYS A 6 7.47 -19.78 -11.07
C LYS A 6 7.27 -18.26 -10.96
N LEU A 7 6.61 -17.65 -11.94
CA LEU A 7 6.37 -16.20 -11.92
C LEU A 7 5.40 -15.82 -10.82
N TRP A 8 4.32 -16.57 -10.63
CA TRP A 8 3.17 -16.14 -9.83
C TRP A 8 3.24 -16.56 -8.36
N GLN A 9 2.87 -15.65 -7.46
CA GLN A 9 2.56 -15.99 -6.07
C GLN A 9 1.36 -16.96 -5.97
N SER A 10 1.33 -17.79 -4.91
CA SER A 10 0.26 -18.77 -4.65
C SER A 10 -1.06 -18.11 -4.25
N ILE A 11 -2.16 -18.79 -4.54
CA ILE A 11 -3.54 -18.30 -4.38
C ILE A 11 -3.95 -18.14 -2.91
N GLU A 12 -3.27 -18.78 -1.96
CA GLU A 12 -3.67 -18.78 -0.54
C GLU A 12 -3.63 -17.38 0.11
N THR A 13 -2.96 -16.40 -0.49
CA THR A 13 -2.86 -15.04 0.04
C THR A 13 -3.87 -14.03 -0.53
N GLU A 14 -4.67 -14.33 -1.57
CA GLU A 14 -5.49 -13.30 -2.22
C GLU A 14 -6.83 -13.76 -2.83
N ASN A 15 -7.92 -13.15 -2.36
CA ASN A 15 -9.25 -13.14 -2.97
C ASN A 15 -9.46 -12.01 -4.00
N TYR A 16 -8.43 -11.23 -4.34
CA TYR A 16 -8.61 -9.94 -5.05
C TYR A 16 -8.77 -10.08 -6.57
N PHE A 17 -8.19 -11.12 -7.20
CA PHE A 17 -8.27 -11.31 -8.65
C PHE A 17 -9.16 -12.50 -9.01
N PRO A 18 -10.33 -12.29 -9.64
CA PRO A 18 -11.14 -13.41 -10.13
C PRO A 18 -10.34 -14.25 -11.14
N GLU A 19 -10.54 -15.57 -11.11
CA GLU A 19 -9.97 -16.52 -12.09
C GLU A 19 -10.62 -16.32 -13.48
N LEU A 20 -10.32 -15.21 -14.13
CA LEU A 20 -10.71 -14.93 -15.50
C LEU A 20 -9.71 -15.61 -16.43
N LYS A 21 -10.10 -16.75 -17.01
CA LYS A 21 -9.28 -17.43 -18.02
C LYS A 21 -9.26 -16.62 -19.31
N VAL A 22 -8.06 -16.45 -19.87
CA VAL A 22 -7.84 -15.81 -21.18
C VAL A 22 -7.34 -16.86 -22.17
N SER A 23 -7.80 -16.78 -23.42
CA SER A 23 -7.35 -17.65 -24.49
C SER A 23 -6.39 -16.95 -25.46
N ALA A 24 -5.67 -17.73 -26.26
CA ALA A 24 -4.86 -17.19 -27.35
C ALA A 24 -5.70 -16.38 -28.37
N SER A 25 -6.98 -16.71 -28.54
CA SER A 25 -7.89 -15.96 -29.41
C SER A 25 -8.19 -14.56 -28.86
N ASP A 26 -8.37 -14.43 -27.54
CA ASP A 26 -8.66 -13.14 -26.90
C ASP A 26 -7.45 -12.20 -27.00
N LEU A 27 -6.25 -12.74 -26.76
CA LEU A 27 -4.99 -12.02 -26.93
C LEU A 27 -4.78 -11.59 -28.39
N LYS A 28 -5.07 -12.47 -29.35
CA LYS A 28 -4.98 -12.14 -30.78
C LYS A 28 -5.94 -11.02 -31.17
N LYS A 29 -7.16 -11.03 -30.62
CA LYS A 29 -8.15 -9.98 -30.84
C LYS A 29 -7.66 -8.63 -30.30
N TYR A 30 -7.05 -8.61 -29.11
CA TYR A 30 -6.45 -7.41 -28.55
C TYR A 30 -5.30 -6.89 -29.44
N GLU A 31 -4.38 -7.77 -29.85
CA GLU A 31 -3.28 -7.46 -30.78
C GLU A 31 -3.78 -6.84 -32.09
N ASP A 32 -4.83 -7.43 -32.70
CA ASP A 32 -5.44 -6.93 -33.94
C ASP A 32 -6.09 -5.57 -33.78
N GLN A 33 -6.79 -5.34 -32.66
CA GLN A 33 -7.42 -4.06 -32.36
C GLN A 33 -6.39 -2.95 -32.14
N ARG A 34 -5.26 -3.26 -31.51
CA ARG A 34 -4.19 -2.29 -31.21
C ARG A 34 -3.14 -2.16 -32.32
N GLY A 35 -3.11 -3.09 -33.28
CA GLY A 35 -2.10 -3.12 -34.34
C GLY A 35 -0.67 -3.34 -33.82
N ILE A 36 -0.54 -4.20 -32.82
CA ILE A 36 0.73 -4.57 -32.14
C ILE A 36 0.78 -6.09 -31.90
N LEU A 37 1.96 -6.62 -31.62
CA LEU A 37 2.18 -7.97 -31.13
C LEU A 37 2.71 -7.90 -29.69
N LEU A 38 1.94 -8.44 -28.75
CA LEU A 38 2.36 -8.59 -27.37
C LEU A 38 3.57 -9.54 -27.29
N PRO A 39 4.50 -9.33 -26.33
CA PRO A 39 5.61 -10.24 -26.11
C PRO A 39 5.15 -11.68 -25.94
N SER A 40 5.86 -12.62 -26.55
CA SER A 40 5.46 -14.03 -26.55
C SER A 40 5.42 -14.61 -25.13
N LEU A 41 6.43 -14.29 -24.30
CA LEU A 41 6.46 -14.75 -22.92
C LEU A 41 5.32 -14.13 -22.08
N TYR A 42 4.99 -12.85 -22.30
CA TYR A 42 3.86 -12.21 -21.62
C TYR A 42 2.53 -12.89 -21.96
N LYS A 43 2.29 -13.23 -23.24
CA LYS A 43 1.10 -13.99 -23.64
C LYS A 43 1.03 -15.37 -22.98
N SER A 44 2.16 -16.08 -22.89
CA SER A 44 2.22 -17.36 -22.19
C SER A 44 1.89 -17.22 -20.71
N HIS A 45 2.41 -16.18 -20.05
CA HIS A 45 2.09 -15.87 -18.66
C HIS A 45 0.60 -15.57 -18.48
N LEU A 46 -0.01 -14.76 -19.36
CA LEU A 46 -1.44 -14.46 -19.30
C LEU A 46 -2.32 -15.71 -19.44
N ILE A 47 -1.95 -16.65 -20.33
CA ILE A 47 -2.66 -17.92 -20.50
C ILE A 47 -2.54 -18.81 -19.25
N GLU A 48 -1.38 -18.81 -18.59
CA GLU A 48 -1.17 -19.53 -17.33
C GLU A 48 -2.00 -18.91 -16.20
N LYS A 49 -1.91 -17.59 -16.04
CA LYS A 49 -2.64 -16.79 -15.06
C LYS A 49 -2.83 -15.39 -15.65
N ASN A 50 -4.08 -14.94 -15.78
CA ASN A 50 -4.43 -13.70 -16.45
C ASN A 50 -4.09 -12.46 -15.60
N GLY A 51 -2.81 -12.26 -15.29
CA GLY A 51 -2.31 -11.25 -14.37
C GLY A 51 -2.22 -11.74 -12.91
N GLY A 52 -1.50 -10.99 -12.10
CA GLY A 52 -1.29 -11.24 -10.68
C GLY A 52 0.06 -10.72 -10.17
N ARG A 53 0.31 -10.95 -8.88
CA ARG A 53 1.58 -10.55 -8.26
C ARG A 53 2.72 -11.52 -8.62
N PRO A 54 3.89 -11.01 -9.03
CA PRO A 54 5.05 -11.85 -9.27
C PRO A 54 5.73 -12.26 -7.95
N VAL A 55 6.43 -13.40 -7.94
CA VAL A 55 7.24 -13.85 -6.78
C VAL A 55 8.43 -12.90 -6.62
N LEU A 56 9.23 -12.75 -7.68
CA LEU A 56 10.29 -11.75 -7.74
C LEU A 56 9.67 -10.44 -8.21
N ASN A 57 9.75 -9.40 -7.38
CA ASN A 57 8.90 -8.22 -7.53
C ASN A 57 9.69 -6.91 -7.57
N SER A 58 11.00 -6.93 -7.79
CA SER A 58 11.80 -5.70 -7.76
C SER A 58 12.82 -5.64 -8.89
N LEU A 59 13.14 -4.42 -9.31
CA LEU A 59 14.09 -4.10 -10.38
C LEU A 59 15.06 -3.02 -9.92
N PRO A 60 16.36 -3.13 -10.24
CA PRO A 60 17.31 -2.09 -9.88
C PRO A 60 17.06 -0.84 -10.75
N THR A 61 17.26 0.34 -10.18
CA THR A 61 17.24 1.60 -10.93
C THR A 61 18.38 2.52 -10.48
N ASP A 62 18.94 3.26 -11.42
CA ASP A 62 19.94 4.29 -11.18
C ASP A 62 19.32 5.66 -10.89
N VAL A 63 17.99 5.77 -11.01
CA VAL A 63 17.21 6.98 -10.75
C VAL A 63 16.24 6.70 -9.60
N PRO A 64 16.32 7.43 -8.48
CA PRO A 64 15.42 7.23 -7.35
C PRO A 64 13.94 7.32 -7.75
N THR A 65 13.14 6.41 -7.22
CA THR A 65 11.68 6.52 -7.20
C THR A 65 11.26 7.52 -6.12
N THR A 66 9.96 7.79 -5.98
CA THR A 66 9.44 8.62 -4.88
C THR A 66 9.63 8.01 -3.50
N TRP A 67 9.91 6.70 -3.40
CA TRP A 67 9.92 5.95 -2.15
C TRP A 67 11.20 5.11 -1.92
N ALA A 68 12.02 4.88 -2.95
CA ALA A 68 13.29 4.14 -2.86
C ALA A 68 14.42 4.80 -3.66
N TYR A 69 15.65 4.54 -3.22
CA TYR A 69 16.85 5.16 -3.80
C TYR A 69 17.35 4.44 -5.06
N ASP A 70 17.27 3.12 -5.10
CA ASP A 70 18.00 2.29 -6.07
C ASP A 70 17.20 1.09 -6.61
N TYR A 71 15.91 0.99 -6.29
CA TYR A 71 15.03 -0.04 -6.85
C TYR A 71 13.61 0.47 -7.09
N ALA A 72 12.88 -0.26 -7.93
CA ALA A 72 11.47 -0.07 -8.21
C ALA A 72 10.73 -1.40 -8.12
N ASN A 73 9.63 -1.42 -7.37
CA ASN A 73 8.80 -2.61 -7.18
C ASN A 73 7.84 -2.82 -8.37
N VAL A 74 7.52 -4.08 -8.63
CA VAL A 74 6.53 -4.60 -9.57
C VAL A 74 5.51 -5.38 -8.76
N TYR A 75 4.49 -4.67 -8.32
CA TYR A 75 3.46 -5.19 -7.42
C TYR A 75 2.48 -6.07 -8.16
N LEU A 76 2.00 -5.60 -9.32
CA LEU A 76 0.97 -6.29 -10.10
C LEU A 76 1.34 -6.31 -11.58
N ILE A 77 1.38 -7.50 -12.18
CA ILE A 77 1.40 -7.67 -13.63
C ILE A 77 -0.05 -7.81 -14.11
N PHE A 78 -0.44 -6.95 -15.03
CA PHE A 78 -1.81 -6.84 -15.54
C PHE A 78 -2.22 -8.03 -16.38
N GLY A 79 -3.51 -8.36 -16.29
CA GLY A 79 -4.19 -9.27 -17.18
C GLY A 79 -4.86 -8.58 -18.37
N LEU A 80 -5.45 -9.38 -19.26
CA LEU A 80 -6.45 -8.92 -20.21
C LEU A 80 -7.80 -8.74 -19.51
N ARG A 81 -8.01 -7.57 -18.90
CA ARG A 81 -9.24 -7.14 -18.23
C ARG A 81 -9.27 -5.61 -18.09
N ASP A 82 -10.43 -5.08 -17.73
CA ASP A 82 -10.67 -3.78 -17.10
C ASP A 82 -10.46 -3.86 -15.58
N GLU A 83 -10.35 -2.71 -14.92
CA GLU A 83 -10.08 -2.58 -13.48
C GLU A 83 -8.76 -3.29 -13.10
N GLU A 84 -7.63 -2.63 -13.38
CA GLU A 84 -6.27 -3.15 -13.16
C GLU A 84 -5.83 -4.17 -14.24
N GLY A 85 -6.13 -3.85 -15.50
CA GLY A 85 -5.69 -4.64 -16.65
C GLY A 85 -5.27 -3.83 -17.87
N ILE A 86 -4.78 -4.52 -18.91
CA ILE A 86 -4.25 -3.86 -20.11
C ILE A 86 -5.32 -3.20 -20.99
N LEU A 87 -6.61 -3.40 -20.67
CA LEU A 87 -7.70 -2.68 -21.32
C LEU A 87 -7.75 -1.22 -20.84
N ASP A 88 -7.24 -0.92 -19.64
CA ASP A 88 -7.22 0.42 -19.04
C ASP A 88 -6.09 1.31 -19.59
N THR A 89 -5.22 0.78 -20.46
CA THR A 89 -4.05 1.53 -20.98
C THR A 89 -4.43 2.91 -21.51
N ASP A 90 -5.48 3.01 -22.33
CA ASP A 90 -5.84 4.30 -22.96
C ASP A 90 -6.38 5.31 -21.93
N TYR A 91 -7.08 4.81 -20.91
CA TYR A 91 -7.54 5.61 -19.77
C TYR A 91 -6.34 6.12 -18.98
N LEU A 92 -5.43 5.23 -18.55
CA LEU A 92 -4.25 5.59 -17.76
C LEU A 92 -3.29 6.52 -18.51
N VAL A 93 -3.08 6.30 -19.82
CA VAL A 93 -2.27 7.19 -20.68
C VAL A 93 -2.81 8.61 -20.70
N LYS A 94 -4.13 8.75 -20.68
CA LYS A 94 -4.81 10.05 -20.66
C LYS A 94 -4.76 10.67 -19.27
N GLU A 95 -5.13 9.91 -18.24
CA GLU A 95 -5.22 10.37 -16.85
C GLU A 95 -3.87 10.89 -16.35
N TRP A 96 -2.80 10.15 -16.62
CA TRP A 96 -1.46 10.47 -16.14
C TRP A 96 -0.57 11.14 -17.19
N GLU A 97 -1.16 11.63 -18.29
CA GLU A 97 -0.48 12.40 -19.34
C GLU A 97 0.81 11.75 -19.88
N PHE A 98 0.79 10.44 -20.14
CA PHE A 98 2.00 9.70 -20.56
C PHE A 98 2.67 10.33 -21.80
N PRO A 99 4.01 10.39 -21.83
CA PRO A 99 4.74 11.00 -22.95
C PRO A 99 4.65 10.17 -24.24
N ALA A 100 4.66 8.84 -24.11
CA ALA A 100 4.50 7.92 -25.23
C ALA A 100 3.03 7.58 -25.43
N LYS A 101 2.57 7.56 -26.69
CA LYS A 101 1.14 7.33 -27.02
C LYS A 101 0.86 5.93 -27.57
N LYS A 102 1.83 5.29 -28.22
CA LYS A 102 1.68 3.91 -28.71
C LYS A 102 2.30 2.94 -27.72
N ILE A 103 1.61 2.72 -26.60
CA ILE A 103 2.09 1.88 -25.51
C ILE A 103 1.04 0.87 -25.05
N VAL A 104 1.47 -0.09 -24.24
CA VAL A 104 0.61 -0.96 -23.44
C VAL A 104 1.14 -0.96 -22.02
N ILE A 105 0.38 -0.43 -21.07
CA ILE A 105 0.72 -0.50 -19.64
C ILE A 105 0.39 -1.91 -19.19
N PHE A 106 1.38 -2.64 -18.68
CA PHE A 106 1.26 -4.07 -18.37
C PHE A 106 1.59 -4.42 -16.92
N ALA A 107 2.08 -3.46 -16.13
CA ALA A 107 2.28 -3.66 -14.70
C ALA A 107 2.26 -2.32 -13.96
N MET A 108 2.09 -2.38 -12.64
CA MET A 108 2.21 -1.25 -11.72
C MET A 108 3.07 -1.62 -10.50
N SER A 109 3.66 -0.62 -9.86
CA SER A 109 4.18 -0.72 -8.49
C SER A 109 3.04 -0.69 -7.47
N GLU A 110 3.37 -0.86 -6.19
CA GLU A 110 2.41 -0.73 -5.09
C GLU A 110 1.89 0.70 -4.94
N ASP A 111 2.75 1.68 -5.23
CA ASP A 111 2.38 3.10 -5.22
C ASP A 111 1.90 3.57 -6.61
N THR A 112 2.64 4.48 -7.25
CA THR A 112 2.14 5.22 -8.42
C THR A 112 2.95 5.00 -9.70
N ALA A 113 3.94 4.09 -9.72
CA ALA A 113 4.72 3.82 -10.93
C ALA A 113 4.07 2.75 -11.83
N PHE A 114 4.20 2.95 -13.15
CA PHE A 114 3.66 2.09 -14.18
C PHE A 114 4.77 1.58 -15.10
N TYR A 115 4.69 0.30 -15.46
CA TYR A 115 5.55 -0.30 -16.47
C TYR A 115 4.77 -0.52 -17.75
N TYR A 116 5.41 -0.18 -18.88
CA TYR A 116 4.75 -0.25 -20.17
C TYR A 116 5.66 -0.74 -21.28
N PHE A 117 5.04 -1.41 -22.24
CA PHE A 117 5.62 -1.73 -23.53
C PHE A 117 5.60 -0.50 -24.43
N ASP A 118 6.76 -0.07 -24.90
CA ASP A 118 6.88 1.04 -25.84
C ASP A 118 6.94 0.53 -27.28
N TYR A 119 5.85 0.78 -28.04
CA TYR A 119 5.72 0.44 -29.45
C TYR A 119 5.95 1.66 -30.36
N SER A 120 6.54 2.75 -29.86
CA SER A 120 6.73 3.97 -30.65
C SER A 120 7.61 3.78 -31.90
N SER A 121 8.49 2.77 -31.91
CA SER A 121 9.41 2.48 -33.02
C SER A 121 9.17 1.14 -33.73
N LYS A 122 8.45 0.20 -33.10
CA LYS A 122 8.23 -1.17 -33.58
C LYS A 122 6.88 -1.69 -33.10
N ASN A 123 6.28 -2.61 -33.85
CA ASN A 123 4.99 -3.22 -33.50
C ASN A 123 5.13 -4.58 -32.82
N GLU A 124 6.35 -5.07 -32.65
CA GLU A 124 6.66 -6.36 -32.02
C GLU A 124 7.92 -6.23 -31.18
N ASN A 125 8.09 -7.12 -30.21
CA ASN A 125 9.24 -7.13 -29.29
C ASN A 125 9.54 -5.74 -28.69
N PRO A 126 8.56 -5.07 -28.06
CA PRO A 126 8.71 -3.71 -27.51
C PRO A 126 9.75 -3.67 -26.38
N SER A 127 10.38 -2.50 -26.18
CA SER A 127 11.15 -2.26 -24.96
C SER A 127 10.22 -2.03 -23.77
N VAL A 128 10.72 -2.31 -22.56
CA VAL A 128 10.01 -2.03 -21.31
C VAL A 128 10.52 -0.72 -20.71
N LYS A 129 9.59 0.15 -20.33
CA LYS A 129 9.88 1.42 -19.68
C LYS A 129 9.05 1.61 -18.43
N ILE A 130 9.55 2.45 -17.52
CA ILE A 130 8.85 2.86 -16.30
C ILE A 130 8.46 4.34 -16.34
N PHE A 131 7.25 4.64 -15.87
CA PHE A 131 6.72 5.98 -15.71
C PHE A 131 6.11 6.15 -14.32
N GLU A 132 6.55 7.16 -13.59
CA GLU A 132 6.06 7.55 -12.28
C GLU A 132 5.50 8.97 -12.38
N PRO A 133 4.19 9.20 -12.16
CA PRO A 133 3.55 10.51 -12.35
C PRO A 133 4.14 11.62 -11.48
N GLU A 134 4.51 11.32 -10.24
CA GLU A 134 5.01 12.32 -9.28
C GLU A 134 6.53 12.33 -9.10
N GLY A 135 7.23 11.29 -9.57
CA GLY A 135 8.68 11.18 -9.41
C GLY A 135 9.50 11.53 -10.64
N ASN A 136 10.75 11.07 -10.65
CA ASN A 136 11.73 11.43 -11.69
C ASN A 136 11.68 10.50 -12.90
N LEU A 137 11.09 9.32 -12.74
CA LEU A 137 11.04 8.30 -13.77
C LEU A 137 9.99 8.64 -14.84
N LYS A 138 10.33 9.41 -15.86
CA LYS A 138 9.40 9.83 -16.94
C LYS A 138 9.58 9.06 -18.26
N GLY A 139 9.51 7.73 -18.21
CA GLY A 139 9.68 6.86 -19.38
C GLY A 139 11.11 6.32 -19.54
N HIS A 140 11.74 5.99 -18.42
CA HIS A 140 13.10 5.44 -18.38
C HIS A 140 13.11 4.00 -18.90
N LEU A 141 14.18 3.62 -19.60
CA LEU A 141 14.36 2.26 -20.10
C LEU A 141 14.67 1.32 -18.94
N VAL A 142 13.91 0.22 -18.84
CA VAL A 142 14.07 -0.80 -17.80
C VAL A 142 14.66 -2.08 -18.38
N ALA A 143 14.22 -2.48 -19.57
CA ALA A 143 14.71 -3.66 -20.28
C ALA A 143 14.46 -3.54 -21.79
N ASP A 144 15.25 -4.24 -22.61
CA ASP A 144 15.08 -4.20 -24.07
C ASP A 144 13.84 -4.96 -24.55
N ASN A 145 13.33 -5.87 -23.72
CA ASN A 145 12.15 -6.70 -23.95
C ASN A 145 11.58 -7.26 -22.63
N TYR A 146 10.44 -7.94 -22.72
CA TYR A 146 9.76 -8.50 -21.55
C TYR A 146 10.50 -9.70 -20.95
N GLU A 147 11.16 -10.52 -21.76
CA GLU A 147 11.95 -11.65 -21.29
C GLU A 147 13.11 -11.20 -20.40
N GLU A 148 13.80 -10.11 -20.78
CA GLU A 148 14.83 -9.48 -19.97
C GLU A 148 14.26 -8.81 -18.72
N PHE A 149 13.11 -8.12 -18.82
CA PHE A 149 12.41 -7.57 -17.66
C PHE A 149 12.14 -8.65 -16.61
N ILE A 150 11.57 -9.79 -17.00
CA ILE A 150 11.30 -10.91 -16.09
C ILE A 150 12.59 -11.52 -15.54
N ALA A 151 13.63 -11.65 -16.36
CA ALA A 151 14.91 -12.20 -15.93
C ALA A 151 15.67 -11.31 -14.94
N ASN A 152 15.44 -10.00 -14.99
CA ASN A 152 16.04 -9.02 -14.10
C ASN A 152 15.26 -8.81 -12.80
N LEU A 153 14.03 -9.35 -12.70
CA LEU A 153 13.31 -9.34 -11.44
C LEU A 153 14.09 -10.10 -10.39
N TYR A 154 14.22 -9.51 -9.22
CA TYR A 154 14.74 -10.15 -8.03
C TYR A 154 13.78 -9.90 -6.87
N GLN A 155 13.95 -10.69 -5.82
CA GLN A 155 13.36 -10.39 -4.53
C GLN A 155 14.22 -9.28 -3.95
N GLU A 156 13.69 -8.06 -3.84
CA GLU A 156 14.38 -7.07 -3.01
C GLU A 156 14.46 -7.67 -1.61
N ASP A 157 15.66 -7.65 -1.04
CA ASP A 157 15.83 -7.87 0.39
C ASP A 157 15.19 -6.64 1.07
N SER A 158 13.86 -6.57 1.07
CA SER A 158 13.16 -5.81 2.08
C SER A 158 13.81 -6.28 3.36
N TYR A 159 14.49 -5.37 4.08
CA TYR A 159 14.96 -5.65 5.43
C TYR A 159 13.87 -6.47 6.09
N ASP A 160 14.19 -7.74 6.32
CA ASP A 160 13.19 -8.78 6.43
C ASP A 160 12.48 -8.57 7.75
N PHE A 161 11.43 -7.76 7.72
CA PHE A 161 10.51 -7.65 8.82
C PHE A 161 9.62 -8.92 8.88
N SER A 162 9.87 -9.98 8.10
CA SER A 162 8.95 -11.11 8.00
C SER A 162 9.39 -12.40 8.70
N ASP A 163 10.60 -12.50 9.27
CA ASP A 163 10.96 -13.66 10.11
C ASP A 163 11.14 -13.33 11.60
N GLU A 164 11.69 -12.16 11.97
CA GLU A 164 11.73 -11.70 13.38
C GLU A 164 10.53 -10.83 13.75
N THR A 165 9.95 -10.11 12.79
CA THR A 165 8.86 -9.17 13.04
C THR A 165 7.49 -9.78 12.87
N ASP A 166 7.32 -10.89 12.14
CA ASP A 166 6.09 -11.68 12.23
C ASP A 166 5.99 -12.36 13.60
N ALA A 167 7.08 -12.89 14.15
CA ALA A 167 7.09 -13.44 15.51
C ALA A 167 6.88 -12.35 16.57
N ALA A 168 7.58 -11.21 16.46
CA ALA A 168 7.40 -10.08 17.37
C ALA A 168 6.03 -9.40 17.22
N ASN A 169 5.48 -9.27 16.01
CA ASN A 169 4.13 -8.76 15.77
C ASN A 169 3.08 -9.75 16.25
N LEU A 170 3.28 -11.06 16.10
CA LEU A 170 2.39 -12.07 16.68
C LEU A 170 2.46 -12.06 18.21
N GLU A 171 3.64 -11.85 18.80
CA GLU A 171 3.82 -11.73 20.25
C GLU A 171 3.18 -10.44 20.79
N GLU A 172 3.35 -9.31 20.11
CA GLU A 172 2.68 -8.04 20.42
C GLU A 172 1.16 -8.15 20.22
N GLN A 173 0.68 -8.74 19.12
CA GLN A 173 -0.75 -9.01 18.92
C GLN A 173 -1.32 -9.92 20.01
N GLN A 174 -0.59 -10.97 20.40
CA GLN A 174 -1.02 -11.86 21.47
C GLN A 174 -1.05 -11.14 22.82
N LYS A 175 -0.04 -10.33 23.12
CA LYS A 175 0.05 -9.51 24.33
C LYS A 175 -1.12 -8.52 24.41
N TRP A 176 -1.33 -7.73 23.37
CA TRP A 176 -2.37 -6.70 23.31
C TRP A 176 -3.79 -7.25 23.05
N SER A 177 -3.93 -8.54 22.73
CA SER A 177 -5.26 -9.17 22.71
C SER A 177 -5.92 -9.25 24.11
N ASP A 178 -5.14 -9.19 25.19
CA ASP A 178 -5.68 -9.06 26.56
C ASP A 178 -5.76 -7.58 26.96
N THR A 179 -6.96 -7.00 26.84
CA THR A 179 -7.21 -5.57 27.14
C THR A 179 -6.80 -5.13 28.54
N LYS A 180 -6.68 -6.06 29.49
CA LYS A 180 -6.22 -5.76 30.86
C LYS A 180 -4.75 -5.35 30.91
N ILE A 181 -3.95 -5.72 29.91
CA ILE A 181 -2.54 -5.36 29.88
C ILE A 181 -2.38 -3.86 29.66
N PHE A 182 -3.28 -3.24 28.91
CA PHE A 182 -3.27 -1.79 28.71
C PHE A 182 -3.61 -1.05 30.00
N ASP A 183 -4.63 -1.49 30.72
CA ASP A 183 -4.98 -0.94 32.04
C ASP A 183 -3.81 -0.99 33.01
N LYS A 184 -3.09 -2.13 33.05
CA LYS A 184 -1.89 -2.29 33.85
C LYS A 184 -0.83 -1.24 33.48
N TYR A 185 -0.55 -1.05 32.19
CA TYR A 185 0.48 -0.10 31.77
C TYR A 185 0.06 1.37 31.92
N ILE A 186 -1.25 1.66 31.91
CA ILE A 186 -1.79 2.97 32.28
C ILE A 186 -1.56 3.22 33.78
N GLU A 187 -1.81 2.23 34.64
CA GLU A 187 -1.54 2.35 36.08
C GLU A 187 -0.04 2.53 36.39
N GLU A 188 0.82 1.85 35.63
CA GLU A 188 2.28 1.94 35.75
C GLU A 188 2.87 3.22 35.12
N ASP A 189 2.07 3.97 34.35
CA ASP A 189 2.49 5.13 33.54
C ASP A 189 3.71 4.79 32.65
N ASN A 190 3.72 3.60 32.05
CA ASN A 190 4.87 3.08 31.31
C ASN A 190 4.91 3.64 29.89
N LEU A 191 5.75 4.64 29.65
CA LEU A 191 5.88 5.32 28.35
C LEU A 191 6.00 4.37 27.15
N GLU A 192 6.94 3.44 27.17
CA GLU A 192 7.24 2.59 26.00
C GLU A 192 6.04 1.69 25.67
N GLU A 193 5.48 1.07 26.70
CA GLU A 193 4.35 0.15 26.53
C GLU A 193 3.06 0.88 26.18
N LEU A 194 2.83 2.06 26.75
CA LEU A 194 1.66 2.86 26.43
C LEU A 194 1.67 3.34 24.98
N LEU A 195 2.84 3.69 24.41
CA LEU A 195 2.94 4.05 22.99
C LEU A 195 2.55 2.88 22.09
N HIS A 196 3.02 1.66 22.39
CA HIS A 196 2.63 0.46 21.63
C HIS A 196 1.13 0.15 21.78
N GLY A 197 0.60 0.26 23.00
CA GLY A 197 -0.82 0.02 23.25
C GLY A 197 -1.73 1.02 22.52
N ILE A 198 -1.39 2.31 22.51
CA ILE A 198 -2.16 3.32 21.79
C ILE A 198 -2.20 3.01 20.29
N ILE A 199 -1.06 2.63 19.69
CA ILE A 199 -0.99 2.24 18.28
C ILE A 199 -1.84 0.99 18.02
N PHE A 200 -1.75 -0.02 18.88
CA PHE A 200 -2.50 -1.26 18.70
C PHE A 200 -4.02 -1.04 18.76
N TYR A 201 -4.49 -0.23 19.72
CA TYR A 201 -5.92 0.00 19.90
C TYR A 201 -6.50 1.14 19.07
N SER A 202 -5.68 1.87 18.29
CA SER A 202 -6.21 2.89 17.36
C SER A 202 -7.08 2.28 16.26
N THR A 203 -6.93 0.98 16.00
CA THR A 203 -7.74 0.23 15.02
C THR A 203 -8.92 -0.52 15.66
N SER A 204 -9.21 -0.29 16.94
CA SER A 204 -10.33 -0.91 17.64
C SER A 204 -11.67 -0.32 17.15
N ASP A 205 -12.69 -1.16 17.01
CA ASP A 205 -14.07 -0.75 16.69
C ASP A 205 -14.90 -0.44 17.95
N ASP A 206 -14.40 -0.75 19.15
CA ASP A 206 -15.01 -0.34 20.42
C ASP A 206 -14.59 1.10 20.79
N TYR A 207 -15.15 2.09 20.09
CA TYR A 207 -14.80 3.49 20.27
C TYR A 207 -15.16 4.06 21.66
N ASP A 208 -16.19 3.53 22.32
CA ASP A 208 -16.52 3.88 23.71
C ASP A 208 -15.37 3.47 24.63
N TRP A 209 -14.92 2.21 24.55
CA TRP A 209 -13.80 1.72 25.35
C TRP A 209 -12.51 2.50 25.06
N VAL A 210 -12.18 2.76 23.78
CA VAL A 210 -11.00 3.56 23.40
C VAL A 210 -11.09 4.97 24.01
N THR A 211 -12.27 5.60 23.97
CA THR A 211 -12.48 6.93 24.55
C THR A 211 -12.31 6.93 26.08
N GLU A 212 -12.72 5.85 26.76
CA GLU A 212 -12.41 5.68 28.19
C GLU A 212 -10.90 5.62 28.44
N LYS A 213 -10.14 4.90 27.61
CA LYS A 213 -8.68 4.84 27.73
C LYS A 213 -8.00 6.17 27.43
N ILE A 214 -8.45 6.91 26.42
CA ILE A 214 -7.99 8.27 26.15
C ILE A 214 -8.15 9.14 27.40
N ILE A 215 -9.29 9.05 28.09
CA ILE A 215 -9.52 9.79 29.35
C ILE A 215 -8.52 9.37 30.43
N ASP A 216 -8.21 8.08 30.56
CA ASP A 216 -7.23 7.63 31.56
C ASP A 216 -5.80 8.06 31.22
N LEU A 217 -5.41 8.02 29.95
CA LEU A 217 -4.11 8.46 29.45
C LEU A 217 -3.84 9.96 29.69
N SER A 218 -4.89 10.77 29.82
CA SER A 218 -4.75 12.20 30.15
C SER A 218 -4.02 12.47 31.47
N LYS A 219 -3.94 11.46 32.35
CA LYS A 219 -3.27 11.54 33.65
C LYS A 219 -1.77 11.21 33.57
N SER A 220 -1.27 10.76 32.42
CA SER A 220 0.13 10.39 32.24
C SER A 220 1.08 11.56 32.48
N ASN A 221 2.21 11.29 33.16
CA ASN A 221 3.25 12.29 33.33
C ASN A 221 4.05 12.54 32.03
N HIS A 222 3.90 11.68 31.04
CA HIS A 222 4.59 11.76 29.76
C HIS A 222 3.77 12.58 28.76
N SER A 223 4.33 13.69 28.27
CA SER A 223 3.69 14.50 27.21
C SER A 223 3.40 13.67 25.97
N ASP A 224 4.33 12.81 25.55
CA ASP A 224 4.19 11.99 24.34
C ASP A 224 2.94 11.11 24.38
N ILE A 225 2.60 10.56 25.55
CA ILE A 225 1.38 9.78 25.75
C ILE A 225 0.13 10.63 25.60
N ARG A 226 0.11 11.81 26.23
CA ARG A 226 -1.02 12.74 26.14
C ARG A 226 -1.20 13.28 24.72
N ILE A 227 -0.10 13.53 24.01
CA ILE A 227 -0.12 13.95 22.60
C ILE A 227 -0.74 12.86 21.73
N ARG A 228 -0.27 11.61 21.85
CA ARG A 228 -0.82 10.48 21.06
C ARG A 228 -2.28 10.19 21.37
N ALA A 229 -2.69 10.33 22.63
CA ALA A 229 -4.09 10.16 23.00
C ALA A 229 -4.98 11.32 22.50
N ALA A 230 -4.44 12.55 22.38
CA ALA A 230 -5.16 13.68 21.79
C ALA A 230 -5.32 13.53 20.26
N GLU A 231 -4.29 13.03 19.58
CA GLU A 231 -4.36 12.64 18.16
C GLU A 231 -5.45 11.58 17.93
N LEU A 232 -5.46 10.51 18.72
CA LEU A 232 -6.50 9.48 18.63
C LEU A 232 -7.90 10.03 18.92
N LEU A 233 -8.02 11.01 19.82
CA LEU A 233 -9.29 11.68 20.09
C LEU A 233 -9.78 12.50 18.87
N LEU A 234 -8.86 13.16 18.15
CA LEU A 234 -9.19 13.87 16.91
C LEU A 234 -9.71 12.89 15.85
N ASP A 235 -9.02 11.76 15.64
CA ASP A 235 -9.45 10.73 14.68
C ASP A 235 -10.88 10.25 14.98
N ILE A 236 -11.19 9.98 16.26
CA ILE A 236 -12.54 9.59 16.68
C ILE A 236 -13.56 10.70 16.36
N VAL A 237 -13.22 11.97 16.60
CA VAL A 237 -14.11 13.10 16.31
C VAL A 237 -14.38 13.22 14.81
N GLU A 238 -13.35 13.08 13.98
CA GLU A 238 -13.43 13.24 12.52
C GLU A 238 -14.21 12.11 11.85
N TYR A 239 -13.96 10.86 12.26
CA TYR A 239 -14.41 9.70 11.50
C TYR A 239 -15.49 8.86 12.19
N SER A 240 -15.61 8.96 13.52
CA SER A 240 -16.37 7.98 14.32
C SER A 240 -17.22 8.60 15.43
N SER A 241 -17.45 9.91 15.42
CA SER A 241 -18.13 10.61 16.53
C SER A 241 -19.57 10.16 16.76
N GLU A 242 -20.26 9.66 15.73
CA GLU A 242 -21.61 9.10 15.83
C GLU A 242 -21.66 7.73 16.53
N GLU A 243 -20.51 7.05 16.64
CA GLU A 243 -20.38 5.69 17.21
C GLU A 243 -19.97 5.71 18.69
N VAL A 244 -19.73 6.89 19.27
CA VAL A 244 -19.34 7.08 20.68
C VAL A 244 -20.48 7.70 21.48
N ASP A 245 -20.62 7.31 22.75
CA ASP A 245 -21.49 8.02 23.68
C ASP A 245 -21.10 9.50 23.76
N SER A 246 -21.99 10.37 23.29
CA SER A 246 -21.75 11.81 23.24
C SER A 246 -21.30 12.44 24.56
N LYS A 247 -21.71 11.91 25.73
CA LYS A 247 -21.28 12.46 27.02
C LYS A 247 -19.86 12.02 27.36
N LEU A 248 -19.51 10.79 26.99
CA LEU A 248 -18.16 10.27 27.11
C LEU A 248 -17.19 11.03 26.21
N LEU A 249 -17.54 11.23 24.94
CA LEU A 249 -16.73 12.00 23.98
C LEU A 249 -16.52 13.44 24.45
N MET A 250 -17.60 14.12 24.85
CA MET A 250 -17.50 15.48 25.41
C MET A 250 -16.66 15.55 26.69
N LYS A 251 -16.69 14.51 27.52
CA LYS A 251 -15.87 14.43 28.73
C LYS A 251 -14.39 14.34 28.37
N ALA A 252 -14.01 13.53 27.37
CA ALA A 252 -12.63 13.45 26.89
C ALA A 252 -12.14 14.80 26.38
N ILE A 253 -12.90 15.45 25.51
CA ILE A 253 -12.58 16.78 24.93
C ILE A 253 -12.33 17.82 26.03
N VAL A 254 -13.22 17.91 27.03
CA VAL A 254 -13.09 18.87 28.15
C VAL A 254 -11.86 18.58 29.02
N ILE A 255 -11.43 17.33 29.11
CA ILE A 255 -10.23 16.96 29.86
C ILE A 255 -8.98 17.42 29.10
N TYR A 256 -8.87 17.10 27.82
CA TYR A 256 -7.70 17.44 27.00
C TYR A 256 -7.59 18.94 26.69
N ASP A 257 -8.71 19.67 26.61
CA ASP A 257 -8.72 21.14 26.45
C ASP A 257 -8.01 21.88 27.61
N ARG A 258 -7.84 21.21 28.75
CA ARG A 258 -7.15 21.76 29.94
C ARG A 258 -5.66 21.41 29.99
N ASP A 259 -5.18 20.57 29.07
CA ASP A 259 -3.76 20.27 28.98
C ASP A 259 -2.97 21.55 28.66
N ASN A 260 -1.74 21.62 29.15
CA ASN A 260 -0.86 22.76 28.94
C ASN A 260 0.16 22.54 27.83
N ASP A 261 0.30 21.30 27.37
CA ASP A 261 1.20 20.93 26.29
C ASP A 261 0.77 21.59 24.97
N PRO A 262 1.69 22.24 24.23
CA PRO A 262 1.36 22.95 23.00
C PRO A 262 0.86 22.02 21.90
N ASP A 263 1.36 20.79 21.82
CA ASP A 263 0.99 19.85 20.76
C ASP A 263 -0.42 19.29 21.04
N VAL A 264 -0.72 18.96 22.30
CA VAL A 264 -2.09 18.62 22.72
C VAL A 264 -3.06 19.76 22.39
N LYS A 265 -2.69 21.02 22.66
CA LYS A 265 -3.53 22.18 22.34
C LYS A 265 -3.80 22.32 20.85
N SER A 266 -2.82 22.03 20.01
CA SER A 266 -2.99 22.02 18.55
C SER A 266 -4.12 21.06 18.15
N TYR A 267 -4.06 19.80 18.60
CA TYR A 267 -5.12 18.83 18.32
C TYR A 267 -6.49 19.28 18.88
N MET A 268 -6.52 19.95 20.03
CA MET A 268 -7.78 20.47 20.59
C MET A 268 -8.34 21.67 19.81
N GLU A 269 -7.51 22.43 19.10
CA GLU A 269 -7.97 23.46 18.18
C GLU A 269 -8.63 22.81 16.95
N ASP A 270 -7.99 21.79 16.37
CA ASP A 270 -8.52 21.03 15.23
C ASP A 270 -9.86 20.35 15.57
N ILE A 271 -9.96 19.72 16.75
CA ILE A 271 -11.22 19.14 17.25
C ILE A 271 -12.35 20.19 17.30
N LYS A 272 -12.07 21.41 17.76
CA LYS A 272 -13.09 22.47 17.84
C LYS A 272 -13.51 22.98 16.46
N GLU A 273 -12.64 22.94 15.47
CA GLU A 273 -12.98 23.28 14.09
C GLU A 273 -13.90 22.21 13.49
N ASN A 274 -13.63 20.93 13.73
CA ASN A 274 -14.43 19.80 13.25
C ASN A 274 -15.84 19.71 13.88
N MET A 275 -16.06 20.35 15.04
CA MET A 275 -17.35 20.33 15.74
C MET A 275 -18.28 21.51 15.40
N GLN A 276 -17.88 22.43 14.51
CA GLN A 276 -18.69 23.61 14.11
C GLN A 276 -19.60 23.34 12.90
#